data_AF-A0A060CS25-F1
#
_entry.id   AF-A0A060CS25-F1
#
_cell.length_a   1.000
_cell.length_b   1.000
_cell.length_c   1.000
_cell.angle_alpha   90.00
_cell.angle_beta   90.00
_cell.angle_gamma   90.00
#
_symmetry.space_group_name_H-M   'P 1'
#
loop_
_entity.id
_entity.type
_entity.pdbx_description
1 polymer ?
#
loop_
_entity_poly.entity_id
_entity_poly.type
_entity_poly.pdbx_seq_one_letter_code
_entity_poly.pdbx_strand_id
1 'polypeptide(L)'
;PDLLRAEWARKDVMRKIEAYYDSIWVYGPEDFHDPLEGLEVPAAVRARMSYLGFLRRSQHSEDSAQPRMGGPYTLVTTGGGGDGRDLIEAVLAAHRHDPALGRTVMVLGPYLPARDRGELMAEAALLPGIEVIEFDNRIEDLIAGAQAIVGMCGYNTFCE
;
A
#
# COMPACT_ATOMS: atom_id res chain seq x y z
N PRO A 1 -5.35 -4.61 -17.00
CA PRO A 1 -5.35 -3.57 -18.07
C PRO A 1 -6.73 -3.29 -18.69
N ASP A 2 -7.62 -4.27 -18.84
CA ASP A 2 -8.83 -4.10 -19.67
C ASP A 2 -9.85 -3.09 -19.13
N LEU A 3 -10.07 -3.04 -17.81
CA LEU A 3 -10.93 -2.02 -17.18
C LEU A 3 -10.37 -0.60 -17.41
N LEU A 4 -9.06 -0.44 -17.22
CA LEU A 4 -8.36 0.83 -17.44
C LEU A 4 -8.43 1.25 -18.90
N ARG A 5 -8.19 0.32 -19.84
CA ARG A 5 -8.26 0.56 -21.28
C ARG A 5 -9.64 1.08 -21.69
N ALA A 6 -10.70 0.40 -21.26
CA ALA A 6 -12.07 0.79 -21.57
C ALA A 6 -12.42 2.17 -20.97
N GLU A 7 -12.02 2.42 -19.73
CA GLU A 7 -12.25 3.71 -19.07
C GLU A 7 -11.51 4.86 -19.77
N TRP A 8 -10.23 4.65 -20.08
CA TRP A 8 -9.36 5.68 -20.67
C TRP A 8 -9.71 5.97 -22.13
N ALA A 9 -10.11 4.95 -22.89
CA ALA A 9 -10.65 5.13 -24.24
C ALA A 9 -11.91 5.98 -24.22
N ARG A 10 -12.88 5.67 -23.33
CA ARG A 10 -14.12 6.47 -23.18
C ARG A 10 -13.84 7.92 -22.83
N LYS A 11 -12.79 8.18 -22.05
CA LYS A 11 -12.40 9.52 -21.60
C LYS A 11 -11.39 10.21 -22.53
N ASP A 12 -10.96 9.55 -23.60
CA ASP A 12 -9.97 10.06 -24.57
C ASP A 12 -8.67 10.52 -23.87
N VAL A 13 -8.20 9.70 -22.92
CA VAL A 13 -7.11 10.08 -22.00
C VAL A 13 -5.78 10.23 -22.74
N MET A 14 -5.41 9.28 -23.61
CA MET A 14 -4.09 9.30 -24.27
C MET A 14 -3.90 10.53 -25.15
N ARG A 15 -4.91 10.90 -25.94
CA ARG A 15 -4.86 12.11 -26.77
C ARG A 15 -4.74 13.38 -25.91
N LYS A 16 -5.41 13.42 -24.76
CA LYS A 16 -5.31 14.55 -23.82
C LYS A 16 -3.93 14.61 -23.17
N ILE A 17 -3.36 13.47 -22.78
CA ILE A 17 -1.98 13.42 -22.27
C ILE A 17 -1.03 13.99 -23.32
N GLU A 18 -1.12 13.53 -24.56
CA GLU A 18 -0.31 14.03 -25.68
C GLU A 18 -0.49 15.53 -25.94
N ALA A 19 -1.72 16.04 -25.87
CA ALA A 19 -2.03 17.42 -26.19
C ALA A 19 -1.66 18.42 -25.09
N TYR A 20 -1.70 18.00 -23.82
CA TYR A 20 -1.63 18.92 -22.68
C TYR A 20 -0.42 18.73 -21.76
N TYR A 21 0.35 17.65 -21.92
CA TYR A 21 1.50 17.37 -21.05
C TYR A 21 2.81 17.29 -21.84
N ASP A 22 3.76 18.15 -21.47
CA ASP A 22 5.11 18.17 -22.05
C ASP A 22 6.03 17.13 -21.43
N SER A 23 5.72 16.63 -20.24
CA SER A 23 6.53 15.64 -19.51
C SER A 23 5.67 14.75 -18.63
N ILE A 24 6.04 13.48 -18.54
CA ILE A 24 5.34 12.44 -17.77
C ILE A 24 6.36 11.74 -16.89
N TRP A 25 6.18 11.81 -15.58
CA TRP A 25 7.09 11.19 -14.63
C TRP A 25 6.48 9.91 -14.07
N VAL A 26 7.21 8.81 -14.24
CA VAL A 26 6.86 7.51 -13.69
C VAL A 26 7.72 7.27 -12.46
N TYR A 27 7.06 7.06 -11.33
CA TYR A 27 7.74 6.67 -10.11
C TYR A 27 7.96 5.15 -10.12
N GLY A 28 9.21 4.75 -10.18
CA GLY A 28 9.64 3.37 -10.40
C GLY A 28 10.85 3.28 -11.34
N PRO A 29 11.68 2.23 -11.23
CA PRO A 29 12.73 1.93 -12.21
C PRO A 29 12.12 1.51 -13.56
N GLU A 30 12.81 1.84 -14.66
CA GLU A 30 12.38 1.49 -16.01
C GLU A 30 12.35 -0.03 -16.26
N ASP A 31 13.26 -0.77 -15.61
CA ASP A 31 13.36 -2.23 -15.68
C ASP A 31 12.39 -2.97 -14.74
N PHE A 32 11.60 -2.25 -13.95
CA PHE A 32 10.65 -2.83 -13.01
C PHE A 32 9.29 -3.14 -13.67
N HIS A 33 8.64 -2.13 -14.26
CA HIS A 33 7.34 -2.28 -14.92
C HIS A 33 7.00 -1.09 -15.82
N ASP A 34 6.38 -1.35 -16.98
CA ASP A 34 5.77 -0.33 -17.83
C ASP A 34 4.29 -0.10 -17.43
N PRO A 35 3.93 1.05 -16.80
CA PRO A 35 2.57 1.29 -16.35
C PRO A 35 1.56 1.44 -17.50
N LEU A 36 2.02 1.62 -18.73
CA LEU A 36 1.17 1.72 -19.92
C LEU A 36 1.19 0.44 -20.76
N GLU A 37 1.76 -0.65 -20.24
CA GLU A 37 1.77 -1.95 -20.91
C GLU A 37 0.32 -2.39 -21.23
N GLY A 38 0.11 -2.80 -22.49
CA GLY A 38 -1.21 -3.21 -22.98
C GLY A 38 -2.18 -2.07 -23.33
N LEU A 39 -1.73 -0.81 -23.32
CA LEU A 39 -2.48 0.33 -23.87
C LEU A 39 -1.92 0.75 -25.23
N GLU A 40 -2.77 1.33 -26.09
CA GLU A 40 -2.32 2.01 -27.29
C GLU A 40 -1.77 3.38 -26.89
N VAL A 41 -0.43 3.51 -26.87
CA VAL A 41 0.26 4.71 -26.42
C VAL A 41 0.90 5.42 -27.62
N PRO A 42 0.57 6.70 -27.89
CA PRO A 42 1.25 7.47 -28.93
C PRO A 42 2.76 7.57 -28.68
N ALA A 43 3.55 7.55 -29.75
CA ALA A 43 5.01 7.67 -29.65
C ALA A 43 5.45 8.97 -28.95
N ALA A 44 4.70 10.06 -29.12
CA ALA A 44 4.97 11.33 -28.44
C ALA A 44 4.79 11.22 -26.91
N VAL A 45 3.83 10.43 -26.44
CA VAL A 45 3.63 10.17 -25.01
C VAL A 45 4.81 9.35 -24.47
N ARG A 46 5.19 8.27 -25.17
CA ARG A 46 6.36 7.44 -24.82
C ARG A 46 7.64 8.27 -24.72
N ALA A 47 7.90 9.15 -25.69
CA ALA A 47 9.09 9.99 -25.74
C ALA A 47 9.17 11.04 -24.60
N ARG A 48 8.04 11.34 -23.95
CA ARG A 48 7.95 12.29 -22.83
C ARG A 48 7.94 11.60 -21.46
N MET A 49 7.97 10.27 -21.42
CA MET A 49 8.03 9.51 -20.17
C MET A 49 9.45 9.51 -19.61
N SER A 50 9.57 9.69 -18.30
CA SER A 50 10.82 9.58 -17.57
C SER A 50 10.61 8.78 -16.29
N TYR A 51 11.39 7.72 -16.14
CA TYR A 51 11.40 6.88 -14.96
C TYR A 51 12.34 7.49 -13.92
N LEU A 52 11.82 7.72 -12.71
CA LEU A 52 12.56 8.41 -11.66
C LEU A 52 13.14 7.47 -10.59
N GLY A 53 12.96 6.16 -10.76
CA GLY A 53 13.27 5.19 -9.71
C GLY A 53 12.28 5.30 -8.54
N PHE A 54 12.59 4.59 -7.45
CA PHE A 54 11.78 4.69 -6.23
C PHE A 54 12.09 5.98 -5.48
N LEU A 55 11.04 6.75 -5.21
CA LEU A 55 11.11 7.90 -4.32
C LEU A 55 11.27 7.42 -2.88
N ARG A 56 12.50 7.42 -2.38
CA ARG A 56 12.74 7.22 -0.96
C ARG A 56 12.36 8.48 -0.20
N ARG A 57 11.52 8.34 0.83
CA ARG A 57 11.41 9.41 1.82
C ARG A 57 12.73 9.47 2.56
N SER A 58 13.33 10.66 2.63
CA SER A 58 14.48 10.88 3.49
C SER A 58 14.04 10.56 4.91
N GLN A 59 14.57 9.45 5.45
CA GLN A 59 14.35 9.07 6.84
C GLN A 59 14.66 10.30 7.70
N HIS A 60 13.70 10.73 8.51
CA HIS A 60 14.00 11.70 9.55
C HIS A 60 15.04 11.04 10.45
N SER A 61 16.30 11.49 10.35
CA SER A 61 17.43 11.30 11.28
C SER A 61 17.52 9.94 11.98
N GLU A 62 18.65 9.25 11.78
CA GLU A 62 19.11 7.97 12.34
C GLU A 62 18.92 7.73 13.88
N ASP A 63 18.30 8.66 14.61
CA ASP A 63 18.03 8.60 16.05
C ASP A 63 16.79 7.79 16.47
N SER A 64 15.96 7.28 15.55
CA SER A 64 14.79 6.44 15.91
C SER A 64 15.03 4.93 15.82
N ALA A 65 16.28 4.46 15.79
CA ALA A 65 16.66 3.05 15.64
C ALA A 65 16.17 2.09 16.75
N GLN A 66 15.37 2.57 17.71
CA GLN A 66 14.68 1.68 18.65
C GLN A 66 13.33 1.27 18.05
N PRO A 67 13.05 -0.05 17.96
CA PRO A 67 11.75 -0.53 17.57
C PRO A 67 10.67 0.13 18.43
N ARG A 68 9.72 0.84 17.79
CA ARG A 68 8.55 1.40 18.50
C ARG A 68 7.76 0.32 19.23
N MET A 69 7.87 -0.91 18.74
CA MET A 69 7.23 -2.10 19.28
C MET A 69 8.29 -3.07 19.77
N GLY A 70 8.15 -3.56 21.01
CA GLY A 70 9.04 -4.58 21.55
C GLY A 70 8.72 -5.98 21.01
N GLY A 71 9.76 -6.78 20.73
CA GLY A 71 9.64 -8.16 20.30
C GLY A 71 9.21 -8.34 18.83
N PRO A 72 9.26 -9.58 18.31
CA PRO A 72 8.93 -9.88 16.92
C PRO A 72 7.43 -9.75 16.63
N TYR A 73 7.07 -9.20 15.47
CA TYR A 73 5.69 -9.14 15.00
C TYR A 73 5.60 -9.16 13.47
N THR A 74 4.44 -9.59 12.97
CA THR A 74 4.01 -9.38 11.58
C THR A 74 3.21 -8.08 11.50
N LEU A 75 3.57 -7.20 10.58
CA LEU A 75 2.80 -5.98 10.29
C LEU A 75 1.77 -6.29 9.19
N VAL A 76 0.53 -5.92 9.42
CA VAL A 76 -0.54 -5.95 8.43
C VAL A 76 -0.93 -4.51 8.14
N THR A 77 -0.88 -4.09 6.88
CA THR A 77 -1.26 -2.74 6.50
C THR A 77 -2.08 -2.69 5.21
N THR A 78 -3.16 -1.94 5.26
CA THR A 78 -4.03 -1.65 4.11
C THR A 78 -3.65 -0.34 3.41
N GLY A 79 -2.57 0.32 3.86
CA GLY A 79 -2.20 1.66 3.41
C GLY A 79 -3.29 2.68 3.71
N GLY A 80 -3.97 3.16 2.66
CA GLY A 80 -5.09 4.09 2.79
C GLY A 80 -6.33 3.47 3.43
N GLY A 81 -6.54 2.15 3.30
CA GLY A 81 -7.64 1.43 3.96
C GLY A 81 -9.00 1.46 3.27
N GLY A 82 -9.14 2.13 2.12
CA GLY A 82 -10.43 2.27 1.44
C GLY A 82 -11.06 0.96 0.93
N ASP A 83 -10.22 -0.02 0.64
CA ASP A 83 -10.55 -1.38 0.16
C ASP A 83 -9.87 -2.47 1.00
N GLY A 84 -9.41 -2.11 2.20
CA GLY A 84 -8.56 -2.96 3.03
C GLY A 84 -9.29 -4.01 3.88
N ARG A 85 -10.64 -3.99 3.90
CA ARG A 85 -11.45 -4.83 4.81
C ARG A 85 -11.17 -6.31 4.62
N ASP A 86 -11.20 -6.79 3.37
CA ASP A 86 -11.03 -8.22 3.05
C ASP A 86 -9.66 -8.75 3.52
N LEU A 87 -8.60 -7.93 3.42
CA LEU A 87 -7.27 -8.27 3.92
C LEU A 87 -7.29 -8.46 5.43
N ILE A 88 -7.92 -7.54 6.16
CA ILE A 88 -8.01 -7.60 7.63
C ILE A 88 -8.83 -8.83 8.04
N GLU A 89 -9.99 -9.07 7.42
CA GLU A 89 -10.82 -10.25 7.70
C GLU A 89 -10.08 -11.56 7.45
N ALA A 90 -9.27 -11.64 6.38
CA ALA A 90 -8.45 -12.81 6.09
C ALA A 90 -7.41 -13.08 7.18
N VAL A 91 -6.77 -12.03 7.72
CA VAL A 91 -5.82 -12.15 8.84
C VAL A 91 -6.52 -12.59 10.13
N LEU A 92 -7.68 -12.00 10.45
CA LEU A 92 -8.47 -12.41 11.60
C LEU A 92 -8.93 -13.88 11.47
N ALA A 93 -9.30 -14.31 10.27
CA ALA A 93 -9.63 -15.70 9.98
C ALA A 93 -8.44 -16.65 10.18
N ALA A 94 -7.23 -16.24 9.79
CA ALA A 94 -6.02 -17.02 10.03
C ALA A 94 -5.74 -17.19 11.53
N HIS A 95 -5.87 -16.14 12.34
CA HIS A 95 -5.72 -16.21 13.80
C HIS A 95 -6.81 -17.06 14.48
N ARG A 96 -8.04 -17.05 13.96
CA ARG A 96 -9.09 -17.98 14.42
C ARG A 96 -8.74 -19.43 14.12
N HIS A 97 -8.10 -19.69 12.99
CA HIS A 97 -7.74 -21.03 12.55
C HIS A 97 -6.52 -21.57 13.30
N ASP A 98 -5.52 -20.73 13.51
CA ASP A 98 -4.27 -21.09 14.19
C ASP A 98 -3.95 -20.09 15.31
N PRO A 99 -4.35 -20.40 16.56
CA PRO A 99 -4.02 -19.58 17.73
C PRO A 99 -2.52 -19.56 18.09
N ALA A 100 -1.69 -20.39 17.45
CA ALA A 100 -0.24 -20.38 17.64
C ALA A 100 0.46 -19.33 16.77
N LEU A 101 -0.28 -18.63 15.90
CA LEU A 101 0.27 -17.52 15.14
C LEU A 101 0.88 -16.45 16.07
N GLY A 102 2.04 -15.97 15.64
CA GLY A 102 2.78 -14.96 16.38
C GLY A 102 2.05 -13.61 16.44
N ARG A 103 2.62 -12.71 17.23
CA ARG A 103 2.08 -11.36 17.39
C ARG A 103 1.91 -10.67 16.04
N THR A 104 0.75 -10.04 15.85
CA THR A 104 0.37 -9.34 14.63
C THR A 104 -0.07 -7.92 14.99
N VAL A 105 0.48 -6.93 14.30
CA VAL A 105 0.08 -5.52 14.42
C VAL A 105 -0.64 -5.13 13.14
N MET A 106 -1.89 -4.67 13.24
CA MET A 106 -2.74 -4.34 12.10
C MET A 106 -2.97 -2.84 12.04
N VAL A 107 -2.60 -2.20 10.93
CA VAL A 107 -2.85 -0.77 10.66
C VAL A 107 -3.97 -0.65 9.64
N LEU A 108 -5.12 -0.12 10.07
CA LEU A 108 -6.37 -0.13 9.29
C LEU A 108 -6.44 0.95 8.20
N GLY A 109 -5.74 2.07 8.40
CA GLY A 109 -5.71 3.20 7.46
C GLY A 109 -6.89 4.17 7.63
N PRO A 110 -6.71 5.43 7.20
CA PRO A 110 -7.66 6.51 7.49
C PRO A 110 -8.96 6.47 6.67
N TYR A 111 -8.98 5.74 5.55
CA TYR A 111 -10.13 5.70 4.63
C TYR A 111 -11.05 4.50 4.86
N LEU A 112 -10.76 3.64 5.84
CA LEU A 112 -11.66 2.56 6.21
C LEU A 112 -12.95 3.13 6.83
N PRO A 113 -14.16 2.75 6.34
CA PRO A 113 -15.42 3.24 6.87
C PRO A 113 -15.55 3.00 8.38
N ALA A 114 -16.14 3.97 9.11
CA ALA A 114 -16.23 3.90 10.58
C ALA A 114 -16.96 2.66 11.11
N ARG A 115 -18.01 2.21 10.40
CA ARG A 115 -18.73 0.98 10.73
C ARG A 115 -17.81 -0.23 10.64
N ASP A 116 -17.17 -0.40 9.49
CA ASP A 116 -16.28 -1.52 9.22
C ASP A 116 -15.09 -1.55 10.19
N ARG A 117 -14.53 -0.37 10.49
CA ARG A 117 -13.49 -0.22 11.52
C ARG A 117 -13.95 -0.73 12.88
N GLY A 118 -15.13 -0.33 13.34
CA GLY A 118 -15.67 -0.76 14.63
C GLY A 118 -15.89 -2.28 14.71
N GLU A 119 -16.42 -2.87 13.64
CA GLU A 119 -16.61 -4.33 13.53
C GLU A 119 -15.26 -5.07 13.62
N LEU A 120 -14.27 -4.65 12.82
CA LEU A 120 -12.96 -5.28 12.78
C LEU A 120 -12.18 -5.15 14.10
N MET A 121 -12.26 -3.99 14.77
CA MET A 121 -11.65 -3.80 16.08
C MET A 121 -12.31 -4.68 17.16
N ALA A 122 -13.64 -4.81 17.12
CA ALA A 122 -14.37 -5.67 18.04
C ALA A 122 -14.00 -7.15 17.85
N GLU A 123 -13.87 -7.61 16.60
CA GLU A 123 -13.42 -8.97 16.31
C GLU A 123 -11.97 -9.21 16.74
N ALA A 124 -11.06 -8.29 16.42
CA ALA A 124 -9.65 -8.41 16.78
C ALA A 124 -9.43 -8.49 18.29
N ALA A 125 -10.23 -7.75 19.09
CA ALA A 125 -10.15 -7.77 20.55
C ALA A 125 -10.47 -9.14 21.17
N LEU A 126 -11.11 -10.05 20.43
CA LEU A 126 -11.43 -11.41 20.88
C LEU A 126 -10.30 -12.40 20.59
N LEU A 127 -9.28 -12.02 19.82
CA LEU A 127 -8.20 -12.90 19.38
C LEU A 127 -6.89 -12.55 20.10
N PRO A 128 -6.18 -13.55 20.66
CA PRO A 128 -4.89 -13.30 21.30
C PRO A 128 -3.83 -12.90 20.27
N GLY A 129 -2.88 -12.07 20.69
CA GLY A 129 -1.71 -11.74 19.86
C GLY A 129 -1.97 -10.73 18.75
N ILE A 130 -3.18 -10.17 18.64
CA ILE A 130 -3.51 -9.11 17.68
C ILE A 130 -3.53 -7.74 18.37
N GLU A 131 -2.85 -6.78 17.77
CA GLU A 131 -2.92 -5.37 18.14
C GLU A 131 -3.39 -4.57 16.93
N VAL A 132 -4.37 -3.70 17.13
CA VAL A 132 -4.96 -2.89 16.05
C VAL A 132 -4.66 -1.42 16.29
N ILE A 133 -4.11 -0.78 15.26
CA ILE A 133 -3.83 0.65 15.20
C ILE A 133 -4.73 1.22 14.09
N GLU A 134 -5.57 2.20 14.43
CA GLU A 134 -6.44 2.82 13.42
C GLU A 134 -5.62 3.55 12.35
N PHE A 135 -4.65 4.34 12.79
CA PHE A 135 -3.78 5.12 11.93
C PHE A 135 -2.43 5.37 12.63
N ASP A 136 -1.35 5.26 11.87
CA ASP A 136 -0.01 5.63 12.32
C ASP A 136 0.62 6.59 11.29
N ASN A 137 1.09 7.74 11.76
CA ASN A 137 1.72 8.76 10.92
C ASN A 137 3.20 8.49 10.65
N ARG A 138 3.78 7.46 11.26
CA ARG A 138 5.16 6.99 11.11
C ARG A 138 5.17 5.47 10.92
N ILE A 139 4.40 4.99 9.96
CA ILE A 139 4.28 3.56 9.64
C ILE A 139 5.62 2.96 9.20
N GLU A 140 6.53 3.78 8.66
CA GLU A 140 7.90 3.41 8.32
C GLU A 140 8.68 2.81 9.50
N ASP A 141 8.46 3.29 10.73
CA ASP A 141 9.10 2.70 11.91
C ASP A 141 8.54 1.30 12.21
N LEU A 142 7.24 1.10 11.96
CA LEU A 142 6.59 -0.18 12.14
C LEU A 142 7.04 -1.17 11.06
N ILE A 143 7.27 -0.71 9.84
CA ILE A 143 7.83 -1.50 8.73
C ILE A 143 9.25 -1.93 9.09
N ALA A 144 10.10 -0.99 9.53
CA ALA A 144 11.49 -1.26 9.89
C ALA A 144 11.63 -2.28 11.05
N GLY A 145 10.68 -2.29 11.99
CA GLY A 145 10.66 -3.24 13.12
C GLY A 145 9.98 -4.58 12.85
N ALA A 146 9.27 -4.73 11.72
CA ALA A 146 8.49 -5.94 11.43
C ALA A 146 9.37 -7.09 10.94
N GLN A 147 9.04 -8.32 11.32
CA GLN A 147 9.68 -9.52 10.74
C GLN A 147 9.12 -9.88 9.36
N ALA A 148 7.86 -9.53 9.13
CA ALA A 148 7.15 -9.75 7.89
C ALA A 148 6.07 -8.68 7.74
N ILE A 149 5.75 -8.36 6.49
CA ILE A 149 4.71 -7.39 6.14
C ILE A 149 3.69 -8.08 5.23
N VAL A 150 2.43 -7.97 5.61
CA VAL A 150 1.29 -8.37 4.78
C VAL A 150 0.54 -7.08 4.42
N GLY A 151 0.38 -6.81 3.13
CA GLY A 151 -0.33 -5.61 2.73
C GLY A 151 -0.89 -5.68 1.33
N MET A 152 -1.60 -4.63 0.95
CA MET A 152 -2.16 -4.46 -0.40
C MET A 152 -1.10 -4.13 -1.46
N CYS A 153 0.16 -3.98 -1.05
CA CYS A 153 1.30 -3.65 -1.92
C CYS A 153 1.10 -2.36 -2.74
N GLY A 154 0.48 -1.34 -2.14
CA GLY A 154 0.44 0.00 -2.73
C GLY A 154 1.85 0.58 -2.88
N TYR A 155 2.06 1.40 -3.93
CA TYR A 155 3.39 1.94 -4.29
C TYR A 155 4.15 2.51 -3.09
N ASN A 156 3.50 3.34 -2.26
CA ASN A 156 4.14 3.95 -1.09
C ASN A 156 4.65 2.88 -0.12
N THR A 157 3.78 1.94 0.29
CA THR A 157 4.15 0.85 1.20
C THR A 157 5.28 -0.03 0.65
N PHE A 158 5.36 -0.21 -0.67
CA PHE A 158 6.43 -0.98 -1.30
C PHE A 158 7.78 -0.23 -1.33
N CYS A 159 7.75 1.10 -1.35
CA CYS A 159 8.96 1.93 -1.44
C CYS A 159 9.57 2.28 -0.07
N GLU A 160 8.84 2.08 1.02
CA GLU A 160 9.35 2.20 2.39
C GLU A 160 10.17 0.95 2.77
#